data_AF-K7QXS8-F1
#
_entry.id   AF-K7QXS8-F1
#
_cell.length_a   1.000
_cell.length_b   1.000
_cell.length_c   1.000
_cell.angle_alpha   90.00
_cell.angle_beta   90.00
_cell.angle_gamma   90.00
#
_symmetry.space_group_name_H-M   'P 1'
#
loop_
_entity.id
_entity.type
_entity.pdbx_description
1 polymer ?
#
loop_
_entity_poly.entity_id
_entity_poly.type
_entity_poly.pdbx_seq_one_letter_code
_entity_poly.pdbx_strand_id
1 'polypeptide(L)'
;WVWGYTPFNSIEFGKARQWRILTRSNGKISFQNVQTGTCMSAYKNGVIHLPCRENNPSQLWNINPFSNRAIQLQNEATKTCLQTPVIRTKNFGSIFLAKCVTQQNPSSGNDNISQQWVITAPLTSTPPIFVID
;
A
#
# COMPACT_ATOMS: atom_id res chain seq x y z
N TRP A 1 0.86 -12.58 -5.40
CA TRP A 1 -0.17 -11.55 -5.13
C TRP A 1 0.05 -10.98 -3.75
N VAL A 2 -0.21 -9.68 -3.57
CA VAL A 2 -0.18 -9.00 -2.27
C VAL A 2 -1.61 -8.87 -1.75
N TRP A 3 -1.79 -9.09 -0.45
CA TRP A 3 -3.09 -9.12 0.23
C TRP A 3 -3.03 -8.32 1.52
N GLY A 4 -4.18 -7.83 1.99
CA GLY A 4 -4.30 -7.15 3.27
C GLY A 4 -4.65 -8.10 4.40
N TYR A 5 -3.99 -8.00 5.55
CA TYR A 5 -4.35 -8.74 6.76
C TYR A 5 -4.36 -7.79 7.95
N THR A 6 -5.18 -8.06 8.97
CA THR A 6 -5.04 -7.35 10.24
C THR A 6 -3.71 -7.72 10.90
N PRO A 7 -3.18 -6.85 11.78
CA PRO A 7 -2.00 -7.20 12.59
C PRO A 7 -2.14 -8.54 13.32
N PHE A 8 -3.31 -8.78 13.91
CA PHE A 8 -3.63 -10.00 14.65
C PHE A 8 -3.63 -11.27 13.77
N ASN A 9 -4.28 -11.22 12.60
CA ASN A 9 -4.40 -12.38 11.71
C ASN A 9 -3.11 -12.71 10.94
N SER A 10 -2.03 -11.97 11.18
CA SER A 10 -0.80 -12.08 10.38
C SER A 10 0.48 -12.05 11.21
N ILE A 11 0.39 -12.25 12.54
CA ILE A 11 1.53 -12.22 13.45
C ILE A 11 2.69 -13.08 12.92
N GLU A 12 2.37 -14.32 12.52
CA GLU A 12 3.32 -15.32 11.99
C GLU A 12 4.02 -14.91 10.69
N PHE A 13 3.54 -13.89 9.98
CA PHE A 13 4.15 -13.46 8.71
C PHE A 13 5.42 -12.64 8.92
N GLY A 14 5.72 -12.25 10.17
CA GLY A 14 6.95 -11.55 10.52
C GLY A 14 7.18 -10.29 9.65
N LYS A 15 8.37 -10.22 9.05
CA LYS A 15 8.84 -9.08 8.24
C LYS A 15 8.16 -8.98 6.87
N ALA A 16 7.43 -9.99 6.41
CA ALA A 16 6.72 -9.95 5.12
C ALA A 16 5.62 -8.87 5.09
N ARG A 17 5.18 -8.40 6.27
CA ARG A 17 4.19 -7.33 6.42
C ARG A 17 4.79 -5.93 6.39
N GLN A 18 6.12 -5.84 6.43
CA GLN A 18 6.84 -4.59 6.52
C GLN A 18 7.34 -4.19 5.13
N TRP A 19 7.13 -2.92 4.78
CA TRP A 19 7.52 -2.36 3.50
C TRP A 19 8.33 -1.09 3.73
N ARG A 20 9.52 -1.05 3.13
CA ARG A 20 10.32 0.16 3.04
C ARG A 20 9.79 1.02 1.90
N ILE A 21 9.55 2.30 2.19
CA ILE A 21 9.21 3.30 1.16
C ILE A 21 10.53 3.86 0.62
N LEU A 22 10.75 3.69 -0.68
CA LEU A 22 11.92 4.18 -1.39
C LEU A 22 11.51 5.38 -2.24
N THR A 23 12.02 6.57 -1.89
CA THR A 23 11.89 7.76 -2.75
C THR A 23 12.81 7.65 -3.95
N ARG A 24 12.29 7.93 -5.14
CA ARG A 24 13.03 7.88 -6.41
C ARG A 24 13.35 9.30 -6.90
N SER A 25 14.36 9.41 -7.76
CA SER A 25 14.82 10.69 -8.32
C SER A 25 13.73 11.46 -9.07
N ASN A 26 12.72 10.77 -9.58
CA ASN A 26 11.57 11.36 -10.28
C ASN A 26 10.42 11.79 -9.33
N GLY A 27 10.66 11.85 -8.01
CA GLY A 27 9.66 12.23 -7.00
C GLY A 27 8.63 11.15 -6.68
N LYS A 28 8.64 10.01 -7.37
CA LYS A 28 7.75 8.86 -7.13
C LYS A 28 8.33 7.95 -6.06
N ILE A 29 7.52 6.99 -5.62
CA ILE A 29 7.95 6.01 -4.62
C ILE A 29 7.85 4.58 -5.13
N SER A 30 8.67 3.70 -4.53
CA SER A 30 8.52 2.24 -4.61
C SER A 30 8.35 1.67 -3.21
N PHE A 31 7.58 0.59 -3.08
CA PHE A 31 7.46 -0.15 -1.83
C PHE A 31 8.29 -1.44 -1.92
N GLN A 32 9.33 -1.56 -1.11
CA GLN A 32 10.19 -2.76 -1.04
C GLN A 32 9.85 -3.59 0.20
N ASN A 33 9.53 -4.86 0.01
CA ASN A 33 9.25 -5.80 1.08
C ASN A 33 10.51 -6.06 1.90
N VAL A 34 10.44 -5.91 3.22
CA VAL A 34 11.61 -6.05 4.10
C VAL A 34 12.11 -7.48 4.17
N GLN A 35 11.22 -8.48 4.10
CA GLN A 35 11.61 -9.89 4.19
C GLN A 35 12.26 -10.42 2.91
N THR A 36 11.74 -10.02 1.75
CA THR A 36 12.15 -10.61 0.46
C THR A 36 13.00 -9.68 -0.41
N GLY A 37 13.10 -8.39 -0.07
CA GLY A 37 13.81 -7.40 -0.89
C GLY A 37 13.12 -7.07 -2.23
N THR A 38 11.94 -7.64 -2.50
CA THR A 38 11.17 -7.43 -3.73
C THR A 38 10.29 -6.19 -3.67
N CYS A 39 9.93 -5.62 -4.81
CA CYS A 39 9.12 -4.40 -4.91
C CYS A 39 7.68 -4.71 -5.32
N MET A 40 6.74 -3.99 -4.71
CA MET A 40 5.31 -4.04 -5.08
C MET A 40 5.11 -3.53 -6.50
N SER A 41 4.43 -4.34 -7.32
CA SER A 41 4.16 -4.06 -8.73
C SER A 41 2.68 -4.20 -9.04
N ALA A 42 2.13 -3.26 -9.81
CA ALA A 42 0.87 -3.46 -10.49
C ALA A 42 0.98 -4.65 -11.45
N TYR A 43 -0.07 -5.50 -11.46
CA TYR A 43 -0.17 -6.65 -12.34
C TYR A 43 -1.64 -7.04 -12.53
N LYS A 44 -2.10 -7.05 -13.79
CA LYS A 44 -3.51 -7.27 -14.14
C LYS A 44 -4.41 -6.33 -13.32
N ASN A 45 -5.41 -6.87 -12.65
CA ASN A 45 -6.36 -6.13 -11.80
C ASN A 45 -5.90 -6.00 -10.35
N GLY A 46 -4.64 -6.27 -10.00
CA GLY A 46 -4.18 -6.11 -8.62
C GLY A 46 -2.68 -5.92 -8.51
N VAL A 47 -2.11 -6.43 -7.43
CA VAL A 47 -0.70 -6.20 -7.08
C VAL A 47 0.03 -7.50 -6.74
N ILE A 48 1.26 -7.57 -7.21
CA ILE A 48 2.22 -8.64 -6.89
C ILE A 48 3.51 -8.01 -6.34
N HIS A 49 4.50 -8.83 -6.00
CA HIS A 49 5.82 -8.36 -5.65
C HIS A 49 6.85 -9.12 -6.50
N LEU A 50 7.81 -8.39 -7.07
CA LEU A 50 8.81 -8.87 -8.03
C LEU A 50 10.17 -8.26 -7.70
N PRO A 51 11.29 -8.79 -8.24
CA PRO A 51 12.59 -8.12 -8.11
C PRO A 51 12.50 -6.63 -8.45
N CYS A 52 13.12 -5.80 -7.61
CA CYS A 52 13.06 -4.35 -7.74
C CYS A 52 13.76 -3.88 -9.02
N ARG A 53 13.10 -2.99 -9.77
CA ARG A 53 13.62 -2.33 -10.98
C ARG A 53 13.26 -0.85 -10.89
N GLU A 54 14.27 0.01 -10.74
CA GLU A 54 14.07 1.42 -10.38
C GLU A 54 13.24 2.20 -11.40
N ASN A 55 13.37 1.85 -12.68
CA ASN A 55 12.70 2.54 -13.79
C ASN A 55 11.46 1.78 -14.29
N ASN A 56 10.99 0.75 -13.59
CA ASN A 56 9.79 0.04 -14.00
C ASN A 56 8.53 0.81 -13.54
N PRO A 57 7.73 1.38 -14.44
CA PRO A 57 6.56 2.18 -14.07
C PRO A 57 5.50 1.36 -13.30
N SER A 58 5.45 0.04 -13.49
CA SER A 58 4.53 -0.81 -12.71
C SER A 58 4.95 -0.92 -11.24
N GLN A 59 6.20 -0.60 -10.89
CA GLN A 59 6.73 -0.58 -9.52
C GLN A 59 6.87 0.84 -8.94
N LEU A 60 6.37 1.84 -9.66
CA LEU A 60 6.36 3.24 -9.25
C LEU A 60 4.94 3.68 -8.90
N TRP A 61 4.83 4.42 -7.80
CA TRP A 61 3.57 4.86 -7.25
C TRP A 61 3.60 6.37 -6.95
N ASN A 62 2.52 7.07 -7.30
CA ASN A 62 2.26 8.44 -6.89
C ASN A 62 1.45 8.41 -5.58
N ILE A 63 1.80 9.30 -4.65
CA ILE A 63 1.02 9.54 -3.43
C ILE A 63 0.15 10.77 -3.65
N ASN A 64 -1.17 10.58 -3.64
CA ASN A 64 -2.12 11.69 -3.68
C ASN A 64 -2.75 11.86 -2.29
N PRO A 65 -2.53 12.97 -1.58
CA PRO A 65 -3.07 13.15 -0.24
C PRO A 65 -4.58 13.46 -0.27
N PHE A 66 -5.32 12.89 0.69
CA PHE A 66 -6.66 13.32 1.06
C PHE A 66 -6.60 14.40 2.15
N SER A 67 -7.67 15.19 2.30
CA SER A 67 -7.77 16.23 3.32
C SER A 67 -7.73 15.71 4.76
N ASN A 68 -8.08 14.44 4.96
CA ASN A 68 -8.05 13.75 6.26
C ASN A 68 -6.70 13.06 6.56
N ARG A 69 -5.63 13.40 5.81
CA ARG A 69 -4.27 12.84 5.92
C ARG A 69 -4.13 11.38 5.47
N ALA A 70 -5.21 10.72 5.03
CA ALA A 70 -5.07 9.48 4.28
C ALA A 70 -4.40 9.76 2.93
N ILE A 71 -3.88 8.72 2.30
CA ILE A 71 -3.25 8.79 0.99
C ILE A 71 -3.93 7.84 0.01
N GLN A 72 -3.98 8.25 -1.25
CA GLN A 72 -4.26 7.38 -2.38
C GLN A 72 -2.94 6.95 -3.00
N LEU A 73 -2.84 5.67 -3.38
CA LEU A 73 -1.69 5.13 -4.08
C LEU A 73 -2.06 4.87 -5.53
N GLN A 74 -1.60 5.72 -6.44
CA GLN A 74 -1.81 5.56 -7.88
C GLN A 74 -0.59 4.89 -8.51
N ASN A 75 -0.80 3.81 -9.26
CA ASN A 75 0.28 3.19 -10.03
C ASN A 75 0.64 4.02 -11.27
N GLU A 76 1.94 4.11 -11.57
CA GLU A 76 2.41 4.93 -12.67
C GLU A 76 2.15 4.33 -14.05
N ALA A 77 2.25 3.01 -14.21
CA ALA A 77 2.02 2.35 -15.50
C ALA A 77 0.54 2.32 -15.88
N THR A 78 -0.32 1.93 -14.94
CA THR A 78 -1.75 1.67 -15.22
C THR A 78 -2.63 2.88 -14.96
N LYS A 79 -2.14 3.91 -14.27
CA LYS A 79 -2.90 5.10 -13.83
C LYS A 79 -4.12 4.76 -12.96
N THR A 80 -4.16 3.55 -12.41
CA THR A 80 -5.18 3.05 -11.50
C THR A 80 -4.70 3.13 -10.04
N CYS A 81 -5.65 3.15 -9.12
CA CYS A 81 -5.40 3.31 -7.70
C CYS A 81 -5.61 2.00 -6.93
N LEU A 82 -4.79 1.83 -5.90
CA LEU A 82 -4.86 0.69 -4.99
C LEU A 82 -6.15 0.77 -4.17
N GLN A 83 -6.93 -0.31 -4.20
CA GLN A 83 -8.24 -0.39 -3.56
C GLN A 83 -8.37 -1.68 -2.75
N THR A 84 -9.12 -1.62 -1.66
CA THR A 84 -9.53 -2.78 -0.86
C THR A 84 -11.00 -2.67 -0.43
N PRO A 85 -11.76 -3.77 -0.36
CA PRO A 85 -13.14 -3.70 0.12
C PRO A 85 -13.20 -3.22 1.58
N VAL A 86 -14.10 -2.28 1.87
CA VAL A 86 -14.30 -1.74 3.23
C VAL A 86 -14.85 -2.81 4.16
N ILE A 87 -15.79 -3.61 3.67
CA ILE A 87 -16.39 -4.71 4.41
C ILE A 87 -15.62 -5.98 4.05
N ARG A 88 -14.97 -6.57 5.05
CA ARG A 88 -14.21 -7.80 4.89
C ARG A 88 -15.04 -9.01 5.32
N THR A 89 -15.10 -10.02 4.46
CA THR A 89 -15.83 -11.28 4.72
C THR A 89 -14.90 -12.46 5.07
N LYS A 90 -13.58 -12.25 5.01
CA LYS A 90 -12.54 -13.27 5.25
C LYS A 90 -11.48 -12.74 6.22
N ASN A 91 -10.53 -13.59 6.62
CA ASN A 91 -9.39 -13.17 7.45
C ASN A 91 -8.36 -12.31 6.69
N PHE A 92 -8.47 -12.26 5.35
CA PHE A 92 -7.68 -11.43 4.46
C PHE A 92 -8.59 -10.52 3.63
N GLY A 93 -8.08 -9.34 3.27
CA GLY A 93 -8.69 -8.38 2.37
C GLY A 93 -8.06 -8.46 0.99
N SER A 94 -8.89 -8.51 -0.04
CA SER A 94 -8.43 -8.35 -1.42
C SER A 94 -7.81 -6.97 -1.61
N ILE A 95 -6.68 -6.92 -2.30
CA ILE A 95 -6.08 -5.68 -2.78
C ILE A 95 -6.08 -5.74 -4.30
N PHE A 96 -6.70 -4.75 -4.92
CA PHE A 96 -6.87 -4.69 -6.37
C PHE A 96 -6.65 -3.28 -6.89
N LEU A 97 -6.61 -3.12 -8.20
CA LEU A 97 -6.44 -1.85 -8.89
C LEU A 97 -7.77 -1.44 -9.53
N ALA A 98 -8.18 -0.20 -9.29
CA ALA A 98 -9.41 0.37 -9.83
C ALA A 98 -9.19 1.79 -10.36
N LYS A 99 -10.18 2.36 -11.05
CA LYS A 99 -10.13 3.78 -11.44
C LYS A 99 -9.99 4.63 -10.17
N CYS A 100 -9.08 5.60 -10.20
CA CYS A 100 -8.87 6.49 -9.06
C CYS A 100 -10.13 7.33 -8.78
N VAL A 101 -10.53 7.37 -7.51
CA VAL A 101 -11.53 8.31 -7.02
C VAL A 101 -10.89 9.69 -6.99
N THR A 102 -11.55 10.67 -7.61
CA THR A 102 -11.12 12.08 -7.62
C THR A 102 -12.33 12.98 -7.40
N GLN A 103 -12.12 14.29 -7.24
CA GLN A 103 -13.23 15.24 -7.18
C GLN A 103 -14.06 15.24 -8.49
N GLN A 104 -13.40 15.08 -9.64
CA GLN A 104 -14.03 15.03 -10.96
C GLN A 104 -14.63 13.64 -11.29
N ASN A 105 -14.26 12.62 -10.53
CA ASN A 105 -14.76 11.25 -10.64
C ASN A 105 -15.08 10.74 -9.24
N PRO A 106 -16.13 11.28 -8.60
CA PRO A 106 -16.46 10.94 -7.23
C PRO A 106 -16.87 9.46 -7.13
N SER A 107 -16.47 8.83 -6.03
CA SER A 107 -16.88 7.49 -5.64
C SER A 107 -18.40 7.38 -5.54
N SER A 108 -18.98 6.29 -6.03
CA SER A 108 -20.31 5.86 -5.60
C SER A 108 -20.19 5.06 -4.30
N GLY A 109 -20.98 5.42 -3.28
CA GLY A 109 -20.99 4.71 -1.99
C GLY A 109 -19.61 4.69 -1.30
N ASN A 110 -19.13 3.48 -0.97
CA ASN A 110 -17.93 3.25 -0.16
C ASN A 110 -16.60 3.35 -0.94
N ASP A 111 -16.62 3.72 -2.23
CA ASP A 111 -15.43 3.72 -3.06
C ASP A 111 -14.37 4.77 -2.65
N ASN A 112 -14.76 5.83 -1.94
CA ASN A 112 -13.80 6.83 -1.46
C ASN A 112 -12.86 6.21 -0.41
N ILE A 113 -13.46 5.65 0.63
CA ILE A 113 -12.74 5.09 1.76
C ILE A 113 -12.00 3.80 1.38
N SER A 114 -12.44 3.08 0.35
CA SER A 114 -11.80 1.86 -0.15
C SER A 114 -10.42 2.10 -0.80
N GLN A 115 -10.14 3.35 -1.19
CA GLN A 115 -8.86 3.79 -1.77
C GLN A 115 -8.01 4.64 -0.82
N GLN A 116 -8.46 4.84 0.43
CA GLN A 116 -7.72 5.56 1.45
C GLN A 116 -6.80 4.61 2.23
N TRP A 117 -5.50 4.88 2.15
CA TRP A 117 -4.46 4.17 2.87
C TRP A 117 -3.79 5.08 3.88
N VAL A 118 -3.26 4.50 4.95
CA VAL A 118 -2.47 5.23 5.95
C VAL A 118 -1.08 4.62 6.04
N ILE A 119 -0.06 5.48 6.06
CA ILE A 119 1.31 5.08 6.38
C ILE A 119 1.42 5.05 7.90
N THR A 120 1.70 3.87 8.44
CA THR A 120 1.82 3.64 9.89
C THR A 120 3.19 3.08 10.24
N ALA A 121 3.53 3.09 11.53
CA ALA A 121 4.70 2.41 12.04
C ALA A 121 4.67 0.90 11.69
N PRO A 122 5.83 0.28 11.41
CA PRO A 122 5.88 -1.14 11.12
C PRO A 122 5.44 -1.96 12.35
N LEU A 123 4.79 -3.10 12.09
CA LEU A 123 4.40 -4.05 13.14
C LEU A 123 5.63 -4.78 13.67
N THR A 124 6.27 -4.21 14.68
CA THR A 124 7.44 -4.77 15.35
C THR A 124 7.43 -4.42 16.84
N SER A 125 8.12 -5.21 17.65
CA SER A 125 8.34 -4.86 19.06
C SER A 125 9.24 -3.63 19.11
N THR A 126 8.83 -2.61 19.86
CA THR A 126 9.56 -1.35 19.98
C THR A 126 9.77 -1.04 21.47
N PRO A 127 11.02 -0.87 21.93
CA PRO A 127 11.26 -0.34 23.26
C PRO A 127 10.88 1.15 23.31
N PRO A 128 10.50 1.68 24.48
CA PRO A 128 10.33 3.12 24.66
C PRO A 128 11.67 3.84 24.42
N ILE A 129 11.63 5.00 23.76
CA ILE A 129 12.82 5.81 23.47
C ILE A 129 13.35 6.49 24.74
N PHE A 130 12.44 6.83 25.66
CA PHE A 130 12.77 7.41 26.95
C PHE A 130 12.27 6.47 28.05
N VAL A 131 13.19 5.96 28.86
CA VAL A 131 12.89 5.37 30.17
C VAL A 131 13.16 6.48 31.17
N ILE A 132 12.13 6.92 31.90
CA ILE A 132 12.31 7.84 33.02
C ILE A 132 12.52 6.95 34.24
N ASP A 133 13.73 6.97 34.79
CA ASP A 133 14.06 6.34 36.08
C ASP A 133 13.51 7.17 37.25
#